data_AF-A0A3T0LSH2-F1
#
_entry.id   AF-A0A3T0LSH2-F1
#
_cell.length_a   1.000
_cell.length_b   1.000
_cell.length_c   1.000
_cell.angle_alpha   90.00
_cell.angle_beta   90.00
_cell.angle_gamma   90.00
#
_symmetry.space_group_name_H-M   'P 1'
#
loop_
_entity.id
_entity.type
_entity.pdbx_description
1 polymer ?
#
loop_
_entity_poly.entity_id
_entity_poly.type
_entity_poly.pdbx_seq_one_letter_code
_entity_poly.pdbx_strand_id
1 'polypeptide(L)'
;MRIVNRKKGFTLIEIMIVLSIIGLLSIILVPKVGALKLQSKNNSVSTSVLLVRTYLENRCAKDSSAYKTAVNGNETKEQALTAILKNIETDMNSNFSGSNSLINPFNSSKSITKDLSGNSSVLLSYSSNALPKDNDAIVNNSTLPAGENVKGNVVIIVYGSTQDKVGGYALYGIDSDGKRVNPYIIKFKASTVINENTNTNTDSGMETNVNKVVNYIRIDAIRRIIMGVPENKIYEVIQGPLYKGLIDKFTPGNASKHIVNPYYLNKDAIDDDGYHTNGDPGINRDYSIIVNANPSDYSNIDSKYSDHPGTVVAYMSKNPMGYVVYGVDKSGKMVYKTPINLSTEVTPEMTAVLGNNVKSATDMLKNNLAANLKSAYDKYPQGTYNRTTVLQSLAKNQLQQLNLKNSYIPDWTGIKTDTYNFDKDNGNSLVIELTPGNYVTDYKGTVIVDVLSDATGYAIYGIDYTGNKYAYTEVK
;
A
#
# COMPACT_ATOMS: atom_id res chain seq x y z
N MET A 1 57.05 31.86 -38.76
CA MET A 1 56.27 33.09 -38.49
C MET A 1 55.33 32.80 -37.33
N ARG A 2 55.51 33.43 -36.16
CA ARG A 2 54.77 33.11 -34.92
C ARG A 2 53.71 34.18 -34.68
N ILE A 3 52.43 33.82 -34.77
CA ILE A 3 51.30 34.72 -34.55
C ILE A 3 51.16 34.94 -33.04
N VAL A 4 51.40 36.17 -32.57
CA VAL A 4 51.18 36.57 -31.18
C VAL A 4 49.75 37.11 -31.05
N ASN A 5 48.85 36.30 -30.49
CA ASN A 5 47.49 36.74 -30.16
C ASN A 5 47.53 37.81 -29.06
N ARG A 6 47.22 39.06 -29.40
CA ARG A 6 47.05 40.13 -28.41
C ARG A 6 45.76 39.87 -27.62
N LYS A 7 45.89 39.56 -26.33
CA LYS A 7 44.76 39.49 -25.41
C LYS A 7 44.21 40.92 -25.24
N LYS A 8 43.01 41.19 -25.76
CA LYS A 8 42.30 42.44 -25.49
C LYS A 8 41.92 42.46 -24.00
N GLY A 9 42.46 43.42 -23.26
CA GLY A 9 42.07 43.65 -21.86
C GLY A 9 40.68 44.26 -21.79
N PHE A 10 39.90 43.87 -20.79
CA PHE A 10 38.60 44.48 -20.50
C PHE A 10 38.77 45.97 -20.19
N THR A 11 37.90 46.79 -20.76
CA THR A 11 37.91 48.22 -20.50
C THR A 11 37.27 48.52 -19.14
N LEU A 12 37.71 49.60 -18.49
CA LEU A 12 37.17 50.01 -17.19
C LEU A 12 35.66 50.31 -17.29
N ILE A 13 35.21 50.82 -18.43
CA ILE A 13 33.79 51.10 -18.69
C ILE A 13 32.95 49.82 -18.83
N GLU A 14 33.48 48.76 -19.45
CA GLU A 14 32.80 47.45 -19.50
C GLU A 14 32.57 46.90 -18.09
N ILE A 15 33.56 47.03 -17.20
CA ILE A 15 33.42 46.58 -15.81
C ILE A 15 32.35 47.39 -15.07
N MET A 16 32.27 48.71 -15.27
CA MET A 16 31.25 49.56 -14.61
C MET A 16 29.83 49.23 -15.07
N ILE A 17 29.64 48.97 -16.36
CA ILE A 17 28.33 48.58 -16.91
C ILE A 17 27.90 47.22 -16.35
N VAL A 18 28.80 46.24 -16.34
CA VAL A 18 28.52 44.89 -15.82
C VAL A 18 28.13 44.95 -14.33
N LEU A 19 28.88 45.71 -13.51
CA LEU A 19 28.56 45.87 -12.10
C LEU A 19 27.20 46.56 -11.89
N SER A 20 26.86 47.55 -12.72
CA SER A 20 25.58 48.24 -12.65
C SER A 20 24.41 47.30 -12.99
N ILE A 21 24.56 46.47 -14.01
CA ILE A 21 23.54 45.48 -14.41
C ILE A 21 23.37 44.41 -13.33
N ILE A 22 24.47 43.88 -12.76
CA ILE A 22 24.41 42.91 -11.67
C ILE A 22 23.71 43.52 -10.46
N GLY A 23 24.05 44.76 -10.08
CA GLY A 23 23.41 45.47 -8.97
C GLY A 23 21.90 45.63 -9.16
N LEU A 24 21.47 46.03 -10.35
CA LEU A 24 20.04 46.16 -10.67
C LEU A 24 19.31 44.81 -10.63
N LEU A 25 19.91 43.76 -11.23
CA LEU A 25 19.32 42.42 -11.23
C LEU A 25 19.20 41.84 -9.83
N SER A 26 20.20 42.05 -8.96
CA SER A 26 20.18 41.57 -7.58
C SER A 26 19.02 42.16 -6.77
N ILE A 27 18.67 43.43 -6.97
CA ILE A 27 17.56 44.09 -6.24
C ILE A 27 16.21 43.43 -6.57
N ILE A 28 16.00 43.04 -7.83
CA ILE A 28 14.71 42.47 -8.27
C ILE A 28 14.58 40.98 -7.90
N LEU A 29 15.69 40.24 -7.85
CA LEU A 29 15.66 38.78 -7.69
C LEU A 29 15.42 38.33 -6.23
N VAL A 30 15.99 39.06 -5.26
CA VAL A 30 16.01 38.64 -3.84
C VAL A 30 14.61 38.43 -3.23
N PRO A 31 13.63 39.34 -3.42
CA PRO A 31 12.30 39.16 -2.84
C PRO A 31 11.56 37.93 -3.41
N LYS A 32 11.73 37.66 -4.71
CA LYS A 32 11.05 36.55 -5.40
C LYS A 32 11.58 35.18 -4.96
N VAL A 33 12.90 35.06 -4.77
CA VAL A 33 13.51 33.81 -4.30
C VAL A 33 13.06 33.47 -2.87
N GLY A 34 12.87 34.48 -2.01
CA GLY A 34 12.33 34.29 -0.66
C GLY A 34 10.92 33.70 -0.66
N ALA A 35 10.00 34.28 -1.44
CA ALA A 35 8.63 33.79 -1.56
C ALA A 35 8.55 32.37 -2.13
N LEU A 36 9.32 32.07 -3.18
CA LEU A 36 9.39 30.74 -3.79
C LEU A 36 9.93 29.68 -2.81
N LYS A 37 10.97 30.03 -2.04
CA LYS A 37 11.50 29.14 -1.00
C LYS A 37 10.45 28.86 0.08
N LEU A 38 9.70 29.88 0.49
CA LEU A 38 8.63 29.72 1.49
C LEU A 38 7.51 28.82 0.99
N GLN A 39 7.06 29.04 -0.25
CA GLN A 39 6.06 28.20 -0.90
C GLN A 39 6.54 26.75 -1.02
N SER A 40 7.80 26.53 -1.41
CA SER A 40 8.38 25.19 -1.47
C SER A 40 8.40 24.50 -0.09
N LYS A 41 8.67 25.24 0.98
CA LYS A 41 8.60 24.71 2.35
C LYS A 41 7.17 24.34 2.74
N ASN A 42 6.20 25.20 2.45
CA ASN A 42 4.78 24.91 2.72
C ASN A 42 4.28 23.68 1.94
N ASN A 43 4.71 23.53 0.68
CA ASN A 43 4.43 22.34 -0.12
C ASN A 43 5.07 21.09 0.51
N SER A 44 6.29 21.19 1.03
CA SER A 44 6.95 20.09 1.74
C SER A 44 6.17 19.66 3.00
N VAL A 45 5.59 20.60 3.75
CA VAL A 45 4.70 20.26 4.88
C VAL A 45 3.49 19.49 4.38
N SER A 46 2.87 19.95 3.30
CA SER A 46 1.69 19.29 2.69
C SER A 46 2.00 17.84 2.28
N THR A 47 3.16 17.61 1.67
CA THR A 47 3.63 16.26 1.32
C THR A 47 3.83 15.39 2.57
N SER A 48 4.47 15.92 3.62
CA SER A 48 4.64 15.20 4.89
C SER A 48 3.30 14.83 5.53
N VAL A 49 2.31 15.73 5.50
CA VAL A 49 0.95 15.44 5.99
C VAL A 49 0.33 14.27 5.21
N LEU A 50 0.44 14.26 3.88
CA LEU A 50 -0.11 13.17 3.05
C LEU A 50 0.57 11.83 3.35
N LEU A 51 1.90 11.80 3.53
CA LEU A 51 2.63 10.58 3.89
C LEU A 51 2.18 10.03 5.25
N VAL A 52 2.04 10.91 6.24
CA VAL A 52 1.54 10.55 7.58
C VAL A 52 0.08 10.10 7.51
N ARG A 53 -0.74 10.72 6.67
CA ARG A 53 -2.13 10.33 6.43
C ARG A 53 -2.21 8.88 5.94
N THR A 54 -1.49 8.54 4.87
CA THR A 54 -1.46 7.18 4.32
C THR A 54 -0.99 6.17 5.37
N TYR A 55 0.02 6.52 6.16
CA TYR A 55 0.49 5.69 7.27
C TYR A 55 -0.62 5.43 8.31
N LEU A 56 -1.34 6.47 8.75
CA LEU A 56 -2.42 6.34 9.74
C LEU A 56 -3.65 5.60 9.17
N GLU A 57 -3.98 5.80 7.90
CA GLU A 57 -5.08 5.08 7.23
C GLU A 57 -4.81 3.56 7.20
N ASN A 58 -3.55 3.16 6.98
CA ASN A 58 -3.15 1.75 7.04
C ASN A 58 -3.18 1.18 8.48
N ARG A 59 -2.98 2.04 9.48
CA ARG A 59 -2.92 1.64 10.90
C ARG A 59 -4.26 1.67 11.62
N CYS A 60 -5.23 2.42 11.13
CA CYS A 60 -6.47 2.74 11.85
C CYS A 60 -7.24 1.53 12.41
N ALA A 61 -7.21 0.38 11.72
CA ALA A 61 -7.84 -0.85 12.19
C ALA A 61 -7.07 -1.49 13.37
N LYS A 62 -5.73 -1.51 13.30
CA LYS A 62 -4.86 -2.01 14.37
C LYS A 62 -5.04 -1.21 15.65
N ASP A 63 -5.05 0.12 15.55
CA ASP A 63 -5.22 1.00 16.72
C ASP A 63 -6.66 0.99 17.25
N SER A 64 -7.66 0.86 16.38
CA SER A 64 -9.03 0.64 16.82
C SER A 64 -9.15 -0.63 17.65
N SER A 65 -8.48 -1.72 17.25
CA SER A 65 -8.47 -2.97 17.99
C SER A 65 -7.77 -2.80 19.34
N ALA A 66 -6.56 -2.23 19.33
CA ALA A 66 -5.78 -1.99 20.55
C ALA A 66 -6.54 -1.11 21.56
N TYR A 67 -7.23 -0.07 21.10
CA TYR A 67 -8.07 0.78 21.94
C TYR A 67 -9.18 -0.02 22.62
N LYS A 68 -9.92 -0.82 21.86
CA LYS A 68 -11.01 -1.65 22.39
C LYS A 68 -10.50 -2.70 23.38
N THR A 69 -9.39 -3.38 23.06
CA THR A 69 -8.78 -4.38 23.95
C THR A 69 -8.37 -3.75 25.29
N ALA A 70 -7.75 -2.58 25.27
CA ALA A 70 -7.37 -1.86 26.49
C ALA A 70 -8.59 -1.47 27.34
N VAL A 71 -9.63 -0.90 26.72
CA VAL A 71 -10.88 -0.53 27.40
C VAL A 71 -11.59 -1.77 27.98
N ASN A 72 -11.64 -2.87 27.24
CA ASN A 72 -12.23 -4.14 27.70
C ASN A 72 -11.40 -4.80 28.81
N GLY A 73 -10.09 -4.53 28.84
CA GLY A 73 -9.17 -4.94 29.90
C GLY A 73 -9.23 -4.08 31.17
N ASN A 74 -10.24 -3.21 31.31
CA ASN A 74 -10.40 -2.24 32.39
C ASN A 74 -9.28 -1.19 32.49
N GLU A 75 -8.52 -0.94 31.41
CA GLU A 75 -7.64 0.23 31.37
C GLU A 75 -8.45 1.51 31.26
N THR A 76 -7.95 2.59 31.88
CA THR A 76 -8.52 3.92 31.67
C THR A 76 -8.33 4.36 30.22
N LYS A 77 -9.21 5.23 29.73
CA LYS A 77 -9.10 5.78 28.37
C LYS A 77 -7.75 6.44 28.11
N GLU A 78 -7.19 7.10 29.11
CA GLU A 78 -5.88 7.76 29.02
C GLU A 78 -4.74 6.75 28.88
N GLN A 79 -4.79 5.63 29.61
CA GLN A 79 -3.83 4.54 29.46
C GLN A 79 -3.90 3.92 28.06
N ALA A 80 -5.11 3.64 27.57
CA ALA A 80 -5.33 3.10 26.23
C ALA A 80 -4.79 4.03 25.14
N LEU A 81 -5.09 5.34 25.22
CA LEU A 81 -4.59 6.34 24.26
C LEU A 81 -3.08 6.52 24.34
N THR A 82 -2.50 6.48 25.55
CA THR A 82 -1.06 6.57 25.75
C THR A 82 -0.32 5.39 25.12
N ALA A 83 -0.88 4.17 25.23
CA ALA A 83 -0.34 2.97 24.60
C ALA A 83 -0.36 3.09 23.06
N ILE A 84 -1.47 3.56 22.49
CA ILE A 84 -1.58 3.81 21.04
C ILE A 84 -0.56 4.85 20.59
N LEU A 85 -0.45 5.97 21.32
CA LEU A 85 0.50 7.04 21.00
C LEU A 85 1.95 6.53 21.01
N LYS A 86 2.31 5.69 21.98
CA LYS A 86 3.64 5.05 22.07
C LYS A 86 3.89 4.14 20.88
N ASN A 87 2.91 3.34 20.47
CA ASN A 87 3.06 2.46 19.32
C ASN A 87 3.19 3.23 18.00
N ILE A 88 2.44 4.33 17.84
CA ILE A 88 2.58 5.24 16.70
C ILE A 88 3.99 5.82 16.67
N GLU A 89 4.49 6.35 17.79
CA GLU A 89 5.85 6.89 17.88
C GLU A 89 6.92 5.86 17.51
N THR A 90 6.85 4.65 18.05
CA THR A 90 7.81 3.57 17.75
C THR A 90 7.75 3.19 16.27
N ASP A 91 6.55 2.94 15.74
CA ASP A 91 6.39 2.48 14.36
C ASP A 91 6.73 3.59 13.35
N MET A 92 6.43 4.86 13.65
CA MET A 92 6.82 5.99 12.79
C MET A 92 8.34 6.19 12.80
N ASN A 93 9.01 6.11 13.95
CA ASN A 93 10.47 6.21 14.00
C ASN A 93 11.16 5.09 13.20
N SER A 94 10.55 3.91 13.15
CA SER A 94 11.03 2.80 12.30
C SER A 94 10.78 3.07 10.82
N ASN A 95 9.53 3.40 10.44
CA ASN A 95 9.11 3.55 9.04
C ASN A 95 9.64 4.82 8.35
N PHE A 96 9.86 5.89 9.11
CA PHE A 96 10.35 7.19 8.63
C PHE A 96 11.78 7.43 9.11
N SER A 97 12.68 6.50 8.79
CA SER A 97 14.11 6.56 9.12
C SER A 97 14.99 6.66 7.86
N GLY A 98 16.25 7.05 8.02
CA GLY A 98 17.22 7.14 6.92
C GLY A 98 16.77 8.08 5.80
N SER A 99 16.81 7.60 4.56
CA SER A 99 16.37 8.36 3.38
C SER A 99 14.86 8.62 3.32
N ASN A 100 14.06 7.90 4.13
CA ASN A 100 12.60 8.07 4.23
C ASN A 100 12.20 8.98 5.40
N SER A 101 13.16 9.66 6.04
CA SER A 101 12.88 10.52 7.19
C SER A 101 11.91 11.65 6.80
N LEU A 102 10.88 11.86 7.62
CA LEU A 102 10.08 13.08 7.55
C LEU A 102 10.95 14.23 8.04
N ILE A 103 11.15 15.26 7.23
CA ILE A 103 11.97 16.42 7.59
C ILE A 103 11.08 17.65 7.71
N ASN A 104 11.16 18.35 8.85
CA ASN A 104 10.56 19.66 8.99
C ASN A 104 11.31 20.68 8.09
N PRO A 105 10.64 21.31 7.12
CA PRO A 105 11.30 22.16 6.13
C PRO A 105 11.77 23.52 6.68
N PHE A 106 11.40 23.87 7.92
CA PHE A 106 11.74 25.14 8.57
C PHE A 106 12.92 25.04 9.53
N ASN A 107 13.12 23.89 10.18
CA ASN A 107 14.19 23.69 11.16
C ASN A 107 15.05 22.43 10.90
N SER A 108 14.77 21.68 9.83
CA SER A 108 15.46 20.44 9.43
C SER A 108 15.38 19.28 10.43
N SER A 109 14.51 19.39 11.44
CA SER A 109 14.31 18.33 12.42
C SER A 109 13.67 17.10 11.79
N LYS A 110 14.06 15.92 12.30
CA LYS A 110 13.52 14.61 11.93
C LYS A 110 12.78 13.94 13.07
N SER A 111 12.70 14.59 14.23
CA SER A 111 12.10 13.98 15.42
C SER A 111 10.59 13.79 15.26
N ILE A 112 10.13 12.65 15.75
CA ILE A 112 8.73 12.37 16.04
C ILE A 112 8.63 12.38 17.56
N THR A 113 7.85 13.30 18.14
CA THR A 113 7.79 13.50 19.59
C THR A 113 6.36 13.63 20.09
N LYS A 114 6.16 13.37 21.37
CA LYS A 114 4.90 13.58 22.09
C LYS A 114 4.81 14.96 22.75
N ASP A 115 5.90 15.71 22.75
CA ASP A 115 5.92 17.10 23.20
C ASP A 115 5.18 17.94 22.15
N LEU A 116 4.08 18.60 22.55
CA LEU A 116 3.31 19.48 21.66
C LEU A 116 4.00 20.83 21.40
N SER A 117 5.19 21.03 21.97
CA SER A 117 6.01 22.20 21.75
C SER A 117 7.28 21.85 20.97
N GLY A 118 7.75 22.79 20.15
CA GLY A 118 9.10 22.78 19.62
C GLY A 118 9.30 22.27 18.19
N ASN A 119 10.59 22.11 17.88
CA ASN A 119 11.13 21.92 16.54
C ASN A 119 11.22 20.43 16.16
N SER A 120 10.08 19.86 15.77
CA SER A 120 9.99 18.46 15.35
C SER A 120 9.43 18.33 13.95
N SER A 121 9.56 17.13 13.38
CA SER A 121 8.90 16.77 12.13
C SER A 121 7.45 16.41 12.37
N VAL A 122 7.20 15.62 13.42
CA VAL A 122 5.86 15.17 13.81
C VAL A 122 5.64 15.41 15.30
N LEU A 123 4.49 15.97 15.65
CA LEU A 123 3.99 16.13 17.01
C LEU A 123 2.84 15.15 17.23
N LEU A 124 2.93 14.38 18.30
CA LEU A 124 1.95 13.37 18.68
C LEU A 124 1.26 13.80 19.97
N SER A 125 -0.06 13.73 20.01
CA SER A 125 -0.78 13.83 21.28
C SER A 125 -2.07 13.02 21.23
N TYR A 126 -2.76 12.95 22.36
CA TYR A 126 -4.09 12.37 22.44
C TYR A 126 -5.07 13.36 23.07
N SER A 127 -6.35 13.15 22.82
CA SER A 127 -7.42 13.89 23.47
C SER A 127 -8.49 12.93 23.97
N SER A 128 -8.96 13.16 25.20
CA SER A 128 -10.12 12.48 25.78
C SER A 128 -11.45 13.03 25.27
N ASN A 129 -11.42 14.14 24.51
CA ASN A 129 -12.61 14.74 23.89
C ASN A 129 -13.14 13.86 22.75
N ALA A 130 -14.32 14.21 22.24
CA ALA A 130 -14.83 13.58 21.02
C ALA A 130 -13.99 13.97 19.80
N LEU A 131 -13.84 13.03 18.87
CA LEU A 131 -13.24 13.29 17.55
C LEU A 131 -13.95 14.49 16.89
N PRO A 132 -13.20 15.44 16.28
CA PRO A 132 -13.80 16.55 15.55
C PRO A 132 -14.79 16.06 14.49
N LYS A 133 -15.89 16.80 14.31
CA LYS A 133 -16.98 16.42 13.41
C LYS A 133 -16.60 16.53 11.92
N ASP A 134 -15.73 17.49 11.61
CA ASP A 134 -15.31 17.85 10.26
C ASP A 134 -13.94 18.55 10.30
N ASN A 135 -13.37 18.75 9.12
CA ASN A 135 -12.06 19.38 8.97
C ASN A 135 -12.06 20.85 9.44
N ASP A 136 -13.18 21.56 9.34
CA ASP A 136 -13.32 22.95 9.79
C ASP A 136 -13.24 23.03 11.31
N ALA A 137 -13.75 22.04 12.03
CA ALA A 137 -13.59 21.92 13.47
C ALA A 137 -12.13 21.73 13.87
N ILE A 138 -11.27 21.15 13.02
CA ILE A 138 -9.82 21.09 13.27
C ILE A 138 -9.20 22.47 13.09
N VAL A 139 -9.54 23.21 12.03
CA VAL A 139 -8.95 24.52 11.73
C VAL A 139 -9.28 25.55 12.81
N ASN A 140 -10.51 25.53 13.33
CA ASN A 140 -11.01 26.56 14.26
C ASN A 140 -10.83 26.22 15.75
N ASN A 141 -10.25 25.07 16.10
CA ASN A 141 -10.14 24.65 17.50
C ASN A 141 -8.93 25.31 18.21
N SER A 142 -9.16 26.23 19.13
CA SER A 142 -8.07 26.94 19.83
C SER A 142 -7.20 26.07 20.75
N THR A 143 -7.64 24.86 21.10
CA THR A 143 -6.88 23.96 21.99
C THR A 143 -5.89 23.08 21.24
N LEU A 144 -5.95 23.05 19.91
CA LEU A 144 -5.01 22.28 19.09
C LEU A 144 -3.74 23.09 18.80
N PRO A 145 -2.56 22.45 18.73
CA PRO A 145 -1.31 23.14 18.38
C PRO A 145 -1.43 24.00 17.13
N ALA A 146 -0.96 25.24 17.21
CA ALA A 146 -0.84 26.22 16.13
C ALA A 146 0.17 27.31 16.53
N GLY A 147 0.54 28.17 15.58
CA GLY A 147 1.44 29.30 15.78
C GLY A 147 2.87 29.05 15.29
N GLU A 148 3.66 30.12 15.28
CA GLU A 148 4.99 30.11 14.65
C GLU A 148 5.99 29.15 15.31
N ASN A 149 5.80 28.84 16.58
CA ASN A 149 6.70 27.99 17.38
C ASN A 149 6.65 26.51 17.00
N VAL A 150 5.65 26.11 16.20
CA VAL A 150 5.43 24.74 15.72
C VAL A 150 5.33 24.69 14.20
N LYS A 151 5.87 25.70 13.50
CA LYS A 151 5.84 25.76 12.04
C LYS A 151 6.62 24.62 11.39
N GLY A 152 6.05 24.07 10.33
CA GLY A 152 6.62 22.94 9.62
C GLY A 152 6.26 21.57 10.19
N ASN A 153 5.69 21.52 11.39
CA ASN A 153 5.37 20.26 12.05
C ASN A 153 4.09 19.66 11.44
N VAL A 154 4.05 18.34 11.35
CA VAL A 154 2.82 17.57 11.17
C VAL A 154 2.28 17.20 12.55
N VAL A 155 1.01 17.46 12.82
CA VAL A 155 0.39 17.20 14.10
C VAL A 155 -0.60 16.05 13.99
N ILE A 156 -0.47 15.06 14.87
CA ILE A 156 -1.38 13.92 15.00
C ILE A 156 -1.99 13.95 16.39
N ILE A 157 -3.32 14.00 16.46
CA ILE A 157 -4.07 13.89 17.70
C ILE A 157 -4.92 12.63 17.66
N VAL A 158 -4.69 11.71 18.59
CA VAL A 158 -5.47 10.47 18.74
C VAL A 158 -6.67 10.72 19.64
N TYR A 159 -7.87 10.37 19.17
CA TYR A 159 -9.12 10.50 19.90
C TYR A 159 -9.68 9.12 20.25
N GLY A 160 -10.09 8.96 21.50
CA GLY A 160 -10.76 7.75 21.97
C GLY A 160 -12.21 7.64 21.47
N SER A 161 -12.77 6.44 21.55
CA SER A 161 -14.21 6.23 21.35
C SER A 161 -14.97 6.60 22.62
N THR A 162 -16.07 7.35 22.48
CA THR A 162 -17.08 7.50 23.54
C THR A 162 -18.31 6.67 23.18
N GLN A 163 -19.18 6.33 24.14
CA GLN A 163 -20.30 5.39 24.03
C GLN A 163 -21.06 5.42 22.68
N ASP A 164 -21.21 6.59 22.03
CA ASP A 164 -21.89 6.74 20.72
C ASP A 164 -21.02 7.31 19.58
N LYS A 165 -19.71 7.52 19.78
CA LYS A 165 -18.83 8.15 18.78
C LYS A 165 -17.57 7.32 18.53
N VAL A 166 -17.31 7.08 17.25
CA VAL A 166 -16.14 6.39 16.74
C VAL A 166 -14.89 7.24 17.01
N GLY A 167 -13.88 6.66 17.66
CA GLY A 167 -12.56 7.29 17.84
C GLY A 167 -11.81 7.46 16.51
N GLY A 168 -10.59 7.97 16.55
CA GLY A 168 -9.81 8.17 15.33
C GLY A 168 -8.63 9.10 15.50
N TYR A 169 -8.18 9.68 14.38
CA TYR A 169 -7.10 10.65 14.33
C TYR A 169 -7.60 11.96 13.74
N ALA A 170 -7.14 13.08 14.31
CA ALA A 170 -7.07 14.35 13.60
C ALA A 170 -5.61 14.60 13.18
N LEU A 171 -5.41 14.96 11.92
CA LEU A 171 -4.11 15.15 11.31
C LEU A 171 -4.10 16.47 10.56
N TYR A 172 -3.04 17.27 10.69
CA TYR A 172 -2.85 18.50 9.92
C TYR A 172 -1.38 18.93 9.93
N GLY A 173 -1.00 19.85 9.06
CA GLY A 173 0.32 20.50 9.06
C GLY A 173 0.24 21.93 9.57
N ILE A 174 1.37 22.50 10.00
CA ILE A 174 1.51 23.93 10.30
C ILE A 174 2.37 24.61 9.24
N ASP A 175 1.81 25.62 8.56
CA ASP A 175 2.51 26.37 7.53
C ASP A 175 3.49 27.43 8.08
N SER A 176 4.07 28.21 7.18
CA SER A 176 4.98 29.32 7.49
C SER A 176 4.41 30.38 8.43
N ASP A 177 3.09 30.58 8.41
CA ASP A 177 2.39 31.61 9.16
C ASP A 177 1.88 31.05 10.50
N GLY A 178 2.20 29.80 10.82
CA GLY A 178 1.69 29.12 12.00
C GLY A 178 0.24 28.64 11.87
N LYS A 179 -0.33 28.66 10.66
CA LYS A 179 -1.72 28.25 10.41
C LYS A 179 -1.81 26.77 10.13
N ARG A 180 -2.95 26.17 10.47
CA ARG A 180 -3.24 24.76 10.19
C ARG A 180 -3.60 24.61 8.72
N VAL A 181 -2.94 23.68 8.05
CA VAL A 181 -3.16 23.36 6.63
C VAL A 181 -3.36 21.87 6.44
N ASN A 182 -4.11 21.51 5.40
CA ASN A 182 -4.45 20.12 5.07
C ASN A 182 -5.02 19.31 6.25
N PRO A 183 -6.09 19.77 6.91
CA PRO A 183 -6.75 19.02 7.96
C PRO A 183 -7.40 17.74 7.41
N TYR A 184 -7.22 16.64 8.13
CA TYR A 184 -7.82 15.35 7.85
C TYR A 184 -8.35 14.70 9.12
N ILE A 185 -9.50 14.06 8.99
CA ILE A 185 -10.06 13.16 10.01
C ILE A 185 -10.00 11.75 9.46
N ILE A 186 -9.37 10.86 10.22
CA ILE A 186 -9.32 9.43 9.92
C ILE A 186 -10.06 8.73 11.06
N LYS A 187 -11.27 8.27 10.78
CA LYS A 187 -12.06 7.52 11.77
C LYS A 187 -11.43 6.14 11.95
N PHE A 188 -11.39 5.66 13.18
CA PHE A 188 -11.17 4.24 13.42
C PHE A 188 -12.20 3.46 12.62
N LYS A 189 -11.73 2.55 11.78
CA LYS A 189 -12.64 1.63 11.11
C LYS A 189 -13.31 0.82 12.21
N ALA A 190 -14.63 0.66 12.13
CA ALA A 190 -15.32 -0.29 12.98
C ALA A 190 -14.64 -1.63 12.76
N SER A 191 -13.83 -2.06 13.73
CA SER A 191 -13.29 -3.40 13.72
C SER A 191 -14.47 -4.35 13.60
N THR A 192 -14.55 -5.07 12.48
CA THR A 192 -15.06 -6.45 12.41
C THR A 192 -14.07 -7.43 13.06
N VAL A 193 -13.20 -6.92 13.95
CA VAL A 193 -12.28 -7.69 14.77
C VAL A 193 -12.92 -7.89 16.13
N ILE A 194 -13.28 -9.15 16.34
CA ILE A 194 -13.83 -9.72 17.55
C ILE A 194 -12.72 -9.85 18.59
N ASN A 195 -13.12 -9.71 19.86
CA ASN A 195 -12.26 -9.71 21.04
C ASN A 195 -11.21 -10.84 21.02
N GLU A 196 -9.94 -10.45 20.99
CA GLU A 196 -8.81 -11.30 21.35
C GLU A 196 -8.64 -11.33 22.87
N ASN A 197 -9.58 -11.98 23.57
CA ASN A 197 -9.36 -12.66 24.84
C ASN A 197 -10.70 -13.09 25.42
N THR A 198 -11.25 -14.18 24.89
CA THR A 198 -12.08 -15.04 25.72
C THR A 198 -11.71 -16.48 25.39
N ASN A 199 -10.99 -17.13 26.32
CA ASN A 199 -11.13 -18.56 26.57
C ASN A 199 -12.57 -18.81 27.01
N THR A 200 -13.50 -18.65 26.09
CA THR A 200 -14.89 -19.04 26.26
C THR A 200 -15.17 -20.03 25.18
N ASN A 201 -15.50 -21.25 25.58
CA ASN A 201 -16.14 -22.29 24.77
C ASN A 201 -17.52 -21.78 24.30
N THR A 202 -17.56 -20.69 23.53
CA THR A 202 -18.77 -20.01 23.05
C THR A 202 -18.59 -19.65 21.58
N ASP A 203 -19.70 -19.47 20.88
CA ASP A 203 -19.74 -19.21 19.44
C ASP A 203 -19.02 -17.89 19.04
N SER A 204 -18.64 -17.04 20.00
CA SER A 204 -17.81 -15.83 19.77
C SER A 204 -16.38 -16.15 19.32
N GLY A 205 -15.79 -17.25 19.81
CA GLY A 205 -14.47 -17.72 19.36
C GLY A 205 -14.52 -18.18 17.90
N MET A 206 -15.64 -18.77 17.50
CA MET A 206 -15.85 -19.21 16.12
C MET A 206 -15.94 -18.03 15.15
N GLU A 207 -16.68 -16.97 15.48
CA GLU A 207 -16.74 -15.75 14.66
C GLU A 207 -15.34 -15.18 14.42
N THR A 208 -14.50 -15.16 15.47
CA THR A 208 -13.12 -14.66 15.39
C THR A 208 -12.30 -15.47 14.41
N ASN A 209 -12.38 -16.80 14.51
CA ASN A 209 -11.65 -17.73 13.65
C ASN A 209 -12.10 -17.60 12.19
N VAL A 210 -13.41 -17.54 11.93
CA VAL A 210 -13.97 -17.31 10.59
C VAL A 210 -13.44 -16.00 10.01
N ASN A 211 -13.48 -14.90 10.77
CA ASN A 211 -13.01 -13.60 10.29
C ASN A 211 -11.49 -13.57 10.03
N LYS A 212 -10.68 -14.32 10.79
CA LYS A 212 -9.25 -14.49 10.51
C LYS A 212 -9.02 -15.19 9.16
N VAL A 213 -9.73 -16.29 8.89
CA VAL A 213 -9.63 -17.02 7.63
C VAL A 213 -10.15 -16.17 6.47
N VAL A 214 -11.31 -15.51 6.62
CA VAL A 214 -11.88 -14.60 5.61
C VAL A 214 -10.88 -13.51 5.23
N ASN A 215 -10.29 -12.82 6.21
CA ASN A 215 -9.35 -11.74 5.95
C ASN A 215 -8.09 -12.23 5.23
N TYR A 216 -7.57 -13.40 5.62
CA TYR A 216 -6.43 -14.00 4.92
C TYR A 216 -6.78 -14.34 3.47
N ILE A 217 -7.88 -15.05 3.24
CA ILE A 217 -8.33 -15.45 1.90
C ILE A 217 -8.58 -14.23 1.02
N ARG A 218 -9.21 -13.19 1.55
CA ARG A 218 -9.43 -11.93 0.84
C ARG A 218 -8.11 -11.30 0.40
N ILE A 219 -7.14 -11.16 1.31
CA ILE A 219 -5.83 -10.58 0.99
C ILE A 219 -5.08 -11.42 -0.04
N ASP A 220 -5.03 -12.74 0.14
CA ASP A 220 -4.32 -13.65 -0.77
C ASP A 220 -4.97 -13.71 -2.15
N ALA A 221 -6.30 -13.74 -2.22
CA ALA A 221 -7.03 -13.75 -3.47
C ALA A 221 -6.89 -12.43 -4.23
N ILE A 222 -6.98 -11.28 -3.54
CA ILE A 222 -6.67 -9.97 -4.12
C ILE A 222 -5.25 -9.97 -4.69
N ARG A 223 -4.27 -10.44 -3.91
CA ARG A 223 -2.87 -10.55 -4.35
C ARG A 223 -2.76 -11.38 -5.64
N ARG A 224 -3.42 -12.54 -5.73
CA ARG A 224 -3.38 -13.42 -6.91
C ARG A 224 -4.06 -12.82 -8.13
N ILE A 225 -5.22 -12.18 -7.96
CA ILE A 225 -5.91 -11.47 -9.04
C ILE A 225 -5.01 -10.39 -9.63
N ILE A 226 -4.28 -9.67 -8.77
CA ILE A 226 -3.32 -8.66 -9.19
C ILE A 226 -2.05 -9.28 -9.80
N MET A 227 -1.71 -10.53 -9.50
CA MET A 227 -0.56 -11.23 -10.10
C MET A 227 -0.87 -11.82 -11.50
N GLY A 228 -2.01 -11.48 -12.11
CA GLY A 228 -2.25 -11.80 -13.52
C GLY A 228 -3.07 -13.06 -13.78
N VAL A 229 -3.64 -13.71 -12.76
CA VAL A 229 -4.31 -15.00 -12.99
C VAL A 229 -5.56 -14.81 -13.89
N PRO A 230 -5.63 -15.48 -15.06
CA PRO A 230 -6.81 -15.45 -15.93
C PRO A 230 -8.06 -15.93 -15.20
N GLU A 231 -9.22 -15.33 -15.41
CA GLU A 231 -10.47 -15.67 -14.68
C GLU A 231 -10.85 -17.15 -14.80
N ASN A 232 -10.59 -17.75 -15.96
CA ASN A 232 -10.78 -19.18 -16.23
C ASN A 232 -9.70 -20.08 -15.60
N LYS A 233 -8.61 -19.52 -15.09
CA LYS A 233 -7.51 -20.21 -14.37
C LYS A 233 -7.36 -19.76 -12.92
N ILE A 234 -8.17 -18.78 -12.47
CA ILE A 234 -8.31 -18.39 -11.06
C ILE A 234 -8.51 -19.65 -10.22
N TYR A 235 -9.33 -20.57 -10.74
CA TYR A 235 -9.53 -21.92 -10.23
C TYR A 235 -8.22 -22.69 -9.90
N GLU A 236 -7.31 -22.84 -10.87
CA GLU A 236 -6.08 -23.65 -10.74
C GLU A 236 -5.06 -22.99 -9.79
N VAL A 237 -5.01 -21.66 -9.76
CA VAL A 237 -4.05 -20.89 -8.94
C VAL A 237 -4.55 -20.62 -7.52
N ILE A 238 -5.85 -20.79 -7.28
CA ILE A 238 -6.46 -20.69 -5.95
C ILE A 238 -6.40 -22.03 -5.22
N GLN A 239 -6.74 -23.13 -5.91
CA GLN A 239 -6.94 -24.43 -5.29
C GLN A 239 -5.69 -24.98 -4.59
N GLY A 240 -4.56 -25.12 -5.30
CA GLY A 240 -3.33 -25.69 -4.71
C GLY A 240 -2.64 -24.79 -3.67
N PRO A 241 -2.58 -23.47 -3.88
CA PRO A 241 -1.88 -22.58 -2.95
C PRO A 241 -2.67 -22.14 -1.73
N LEU A 242 -4.01 -22.22 -1.72
CA LEU A 242 -4.79 -21.76 -0.57
C LEU A 242 -4.51 -22.62 0.67
N TYR A 243 -4.52 -23.95 0.52
CA TYR A 243 -4.20 -24.86 1.63
C TYR A 243 -2.80 -24.59 2.18
N LYS A 244 -1.79 -24.55 1.30
CA LYS A 244 -0.41 -24.24 1.69
C LYS A 244 -0.30 -22.86 2.35
N GLY A 245 -0.97 -21.86 1.80
CA GLY A 245 -0.99 -20.50 2.33
C GLY A 245 -1.64 -20.41 3.71
N LEU A 246 -2.75 -21.12 3.92
CA LEU A 246 -3.41 -21.24 5.22
C LEU A 246 -2.52 -21.95 6.23
N ILE A 247 -1.79 -23.00 5.84
CA ILE A 247 -0.78 -23.66 6.71
C ILE A 247 0.37 -22.73 7.08
N ASP A 248 0.92 -22.01 6.10
CA ASP A 248 2.03 -21.08 6.33
C ASP A 248 1.58 -19.90 7.23
N LYS A 249 0.33 -19.47 7.08
CA LYS A 249 -0.26 -18.38 7.87
C LYS A 249 -0.66 -18.82 9.27
N PHE A 250 -1.33 -19.96 9.37
CA PHE A 250 -1.93 -20.51 10.58
C PHE A 250 -1.19 -21.77 11.03
N THR A 251 0.10 -21.60 11.34
CA THR A 251 1.01 -22.71 11.60
C THR A 251 0.60 -23.50 12.85
N PRO A 252 0.32 -24.82 12.72
CA PRO A 252 0.05 -25.72 13.83
C PRO A 252 1.00 -25.56 15.01
N GLY A 253 0.47 -25.29 16.20
CA GLY A 253 1.25 -25.21 17.44
C GLY A 253 2.00 -23.90 17.68
N ASN A 254 1.84 -22.90 16.80
CA ASN A 254 2.34 -21.55 17.04
C ASN A 254 1.22 -20.66 17.60
N ALA A 255 1.19 -20.44 18.91
CA ALA A 255 0.15 -19.67 19.60
C ALA A 255 -0.12 -18.25 19.01
N SER A 256 0.88 -17.61 18.39
CA SER A 256 0.73 -16.29 17.76
C SER A 256 0.07 -16.32 16.37
N LYS A 257 -0.05 -17.52 15.78
CA LYS A 257 -0.57 -17.77 14.44
C LYS A 257 -1.71 -18.81 14.45
N HIS A 258 -2.10 -19.33 15.60
CA HIS A 258 -3.03 -20.44 15.75
C HIS A 258 -4.49 -20.04 15.49
N ILE A 259 -5.27 -20.94 14.87
CA ILE A 259 -6.74 -20.91 14.92
C ILE A 259 -7.18 -21.99 15.90
N VAL A 260 -7.62 -21.60 17.10
CA VAL A 260 -7.98 -22.57 18.15
C VAL A 260 -9.39 -23.05 17.91
N ASN A 261 -9.58 -24.35 17.69
CA ASN A 261 -10.92 -24.94 17.73
C ASN A 261 -11.56 -24.61 19.11
N PRO A 262 -12.66 -23.83 19.15
CA PRO A 262 -13.21 -23.32 20.40
C PRO A 262 -13.89 -24.39 21.26
N TYR A 263 -14.07 -25.61 20.76
CA TYR A 263 -14.71 -26.71 21.48
C TYR A 263 -13.73 -27.84 21.83
N TYR A 264 -12.62 -27.96 21.12
CA TYR A 264 -11.55 -28.92 21.38
C TYR A 264 -10.23 -28.19 21.63
N LEU A 265 -9.92 -27.96 22.91
CA LEU A 265 -8.68 -27.32 23.34
C LEU A 265 -7.46 -28.10 22.84
N ASN A 266 -6.46 -27.38 22.30
CA ASN A 266 -5.14 -27.87 21.89
C ASN A 266 -5.07 -28.72 20.60
N LYS A 267 -6.07 -28.65 19.71
CA LYS A 267 -5.98 -29.26 18.37
C LYS A 267 -5.90 -28.16 17.31
N ASP A 268 -4.89 -28.26 16.45
CA ASP A 268 -4.50 -27.25 15.45
C ASP A 268 -4.10 -27.92 14.14
N ALA A 269 -5.06 -28.57 13.51
CA ALA A 269 -4.84 -29.25 12.24
C ALA A 269 -5.62 -28.54 11.14
N ILE A 270 -4.96 -28.40 9.97
CA ILE A 270 -5.57 -27.88 8.75
C ILE A 270 -5.63 -29.05 7.77
N ASP A 271 -6.79 -29.28 7.16
CA ASP A 271 -7.00 -30.35 6.18
C ASP A 271 -7.33 -29.82 4.79
N ASP A 272 -7.00 -30.61 3.76
CA ASP A 272 -7.41 -30.42 2.37
C ASP A 272 -8.27 -31.61 1.93
N ASP A 273 -9.58 -31.46 2.05
CA ASP A 273 -10.58 -32.48 1.74
C ASP A 273 -10.69 -32.74 0.21
N GLY A 274 -10.07 -31.89 -0.63
CA GLY A 274 -10.12 -32.02 -2.08
C GLY A 274 -9.02 -32.88 -2.71
N TYR A 275 -7.90 -33.10 -2.03
CA TYR A 275 -6.68 -33.70 -2.63
C TYR A 275 -6.26 -35.05 -2.06
N HIS A 276 -6.78 -35.46 -0.91
CA HIS A 276 -6.52 -36.78 -0.35
C HIS A 276 -7.40 -37.84 -1.03
N THR A 277 -7.18 -38.07 -2.33
CA THR A 277 -7.64 -39.29 -3.00
C THR A 277 -6.89 -40.46 -2.36
N ASN A 278 -7.63 -41.39 -1.77
CA ASN A 278 -7.20 -42.66 -1.21
C ASN A 278 -6.94 -42.65 0.30
N GLY A 279 -8.03 -42.62 1.06
CA GLY A 279 -8.32 -43.73 1.95
C GLY A 279 -7.36 -43.92 3.12
N ASP A 280 -7.18 -42.89 3.94
CA ASP A 280 -6.82 -43.11 5.34
C ASP A 280 -8.06 -42.91 6.24
N PRO A 281 -9.02 -43.87 6.25
CA PRO A 281 -10.27 -43.79 7.03
C PRO A 281 -10.04 -43.87 8.56
N GLY A 282 -8.81 -43.71 9.03
CA GLY A 282 -8.42 -44.03 10.40
C GLY A 282 -8.20 -42.84 11.33
N ILE A 283 -8.19 -41.60 10.85
CA ILE A 283 -7.78 -40.48 11.70
C ILE A 283 -8.97 -39.56 11.96
N ASN A 284 -9.61 -39.87 13.09
CA ASN A 284 -10.57 -39.07 13.83
C ASN A 284 -9.91 -37.72 14.22
N ARG A 285 -9.79 -36.79 13.27
CA ARG A 285 -9.06 -35.53 13.44
C ARG A 285 -10.03 -34.39 13.65
N ASP A 286 -10.02 -33.83 14.86
CA ASP A 286 -10.64 -32.54 15.13
C ASP A 286 -9.77 -31.46 14.45
N TYR A 287 -10.27 -30.91 13.34
CA TYR A 287 -9.58 -29.88 12.58
C TYR A 287 -9.95 -28.46 13.05
N SER A 288 -9.02 -27.53 12.91
CA SER A 288 -9.27 -26.10 13.09
C SER A 288 -9.75 -25.46 11.79
N ILE A 289 -9.23 -25.92 10.65
CA ILE A 289 -9.61 -25.44 9.32
C ILE A 289 -9.74 -26.62 8.37
N ILE A 290 -10.84 -26.70 7.62
CA ILE A 290 -10.96 -27.59 6.47
C ILE A 290 -11.06 -26.74 5.21
N VAL A 291 -10.20 -27.03 4.25
CA VAL A 291 -10.22 -26.41 2.93
C VAL A 291 -10.83 -27.39 1.95
N ASN A 292 -11.90 -26.98 1.26
CA ASN A 292 -12.44 -27.73 0.14
C ASN A 292 -12.32 -26.92 -1.13
N ALA A 293 -11.33 -27.27 -1.95
CA ALA A 293 -11.08 -26.59 -3.19
C ALA A 293 -11.87 -27.19 -4.39
N ASN A 294 -12.64 -28.26 -4.21
CA ASN A 294 -13.35 -28.92 -5.29
C ASN A 294 -14.78 -28.36 -5.49
N PRO A 295 -15.07 -27.72 -6.64
CA PRO A 295 -16.32 -27.04 -6.91
C PRO A 295 -17.41 -27.97 -7.46
N SER A 296 -17.13 -29.26 -7.60
CA SER A 296 -18.13 -30.22 -8.06
C SER A 296 -18.97 -30.79 -6.90
N ASP A 297 -18.55 -30.57 -5.66
CA ASP A 297 -19.09 -31.20 -4.45
C ASP A 297 -20.10 -30.32 -3.67
N TYR A 298 -20.61 -29.23 -4.27
CA TYR A 298 -21.36 -28.19 -3.54
C TYR A 298 -22.70 -28.60 -2.96
N SER A 299 -23.36 -29.62 -3.53
CA SER A 299 -24.78 -29.87 -3.20
C SER A 299 -25.03 -30.16 -1.72
N ASN A 300 -24.01 -30.64 -0.99
CA ASN A 300 -24.12 -31.04 0.42
C ASN A 300 -23.00 -30.51 1.32
N ILE A 301 -22.18 -29.55 0.87
CA ILE A 301 -21.01 -29.09 1.64
C ILE A 301 -21.39 -28.56 3.03
N ASP A 302 -22.54 -27.87 3.10
CA ASP A 302 -23.10 -27.32 4.32
C ASP A 302 -23.46 -28.42 5.35
N SER A 303 -23.75 -29.65 4.91
CA SER A 303 -24.01 -30.82 5.77
C SER A 303 -22.80 -31.74 5.95
N LYS A 304 -21.84 -31.73 5.01
CA LYS A 304 -20.68 -32.63 4.97
C LYS A 304 -19.79 -32.53 6.21
N TYR A 305 -19.65 -31.33 6.76
CA TYR A 305 -18.79 -31.06 7.93
C TYR A 305 -19.59 -30.80 9.21
N SER A 306 -20.87 -31.20 9.26
CA SER A 306 -21.70 -31.01 10.45
C SER A 306 -21.22 -31.84 11.66
N ASP A 307 -20.43 -32.88 11.42
CA ASP A 307 -19.76 -33.70 12.42
C ASP A 307 -18.40 -33.13 12.90
N HIS A 308 -18.00 -31.94 12.41
CA HIS A 308 -16.75 -31.27 12.77
C HIS A 308 -16.98 -29.96 13.55
N PRO A 309 -17.52 -30.02 14.78
CA PRO A 309 -17.77 -28.81 15.56
C PRO A 309 -16.46 -28.09 15.88
N GLY A 310 -16.48 -26.77 15.75
CA GLY A 310 -15.35 -25.91 16.09
C GLY A 310 -14.41 -25.64 14.92
N THR A 311 -14.68 -26.25 13.77
CA THR A 311 -13.88 -26.10 12.56
C THR A 311 -14.35 -24.91 11.73
N VAL A 312 -13.39 -24.18 11.17
CA VAL A 312 -13.65 -23.21 10.09
C VAL A 312 -13.55 -23.93 8.75
N VAL A 313 -14.63 -23.90 7.97
CA VAL A 313 -14.64 -24.47 6.63
C VAL A 313 -14.50 -23.34 5.63
N ALA A 314 -13.51 -23.45 4.75
CA ALA A 314 -13.33 -22.57 3.61
C ALA A 314 -13.47 -23.36 2.33
N TYR A 315 -14.43 -22.99 1.48
CA TYR A 315 -14.60 -23.60 0.18
C TYR A 315 -14.69 -22.55 -0.92
N MET A 316 -14.20 -22.88 -2.10
CA MET A 316 -14.36 -22.01 -3.27
C MET A 316 -15.81 -22.06 -3.73
N SER A 317 -16.45 -20.99 -4.20
CA SER A 317 -17.78 -21.01 -4.83
C SER A 317 -17.69 -20.52 -6.28
N LYS A 318 -18.50 -21.12 -7.17
CA LYS A 318 -18.69 -20.63 -8.55
C LYS A 318 -19.72 -19.49 -8.64
N ASN A 319 -20.57 -19.34 -7.63
CA ASN A 319 -21.62 -18.32 -7.60
C ASN A 319 -21.85 -17.81 -6.16
N PRO A 320 -21.33 -16.63 -5.78
CA PRO A 320 -20.42 -15.78 -6.57
C PRO A 320 -19.07 -16.45 -6.80
N MET A 321 -18.36 -16.06 -7.87
CA MET A 321 -17.01 -16.57 -8.13
C MET A 321 -16.04 -16.08 -7.05
N GLY A 322 -15.58 -17.01 -6.19
CA GLY A 322 -14.70 -16.69 -5.07
C GLY A 322 -14.74 -17.73 -3.98
N TYR A 323 -14.92 -17.33 -2.72
CA TYR A 323 -14.91 -18.27 -1.58
C TYR A 323 -16.12 -18.09 -0.69
N VAL A 324 -16.41 -19.12 0.08
CA VAL A 324 -17.32 -19.08 1.21
C VAL A 324 -16.56 -19.63 2.40
N VAL A 325 -16.56 -18.87 3.48
CA VAL A 325 -15.95 -19.28 4.75
C VAL A 325 -17.06 -19.31 5.79
N TYR A 326 -17.12 -20.36 6.59
CA TYR A 326 -18.07 -20.47 7.68
C TYR A 326 -17.48 -21.26 8.84
N GLY A 327 -18.10 -21.15 10.01
CA GLY A 327 -17.79 -21.96 11.18
C GLY A 327 -18.82 -23.04 11.41
N VAL A 328 -18.42 -24.15 12.01
CA VAL A 328 -19.35 -25.20 12.48
C VAL A 328 -19.48 -25.04 14.00
N ASP A 329 -20.68 -24.76 14.49
CA ASP A 329 -20.93 -24.63 15.93
C ASP A 329 -20.91 -26.00 16.64
N LYS A 330 -21.05 -26.01 17.97
CA LYS A 330 -21.02 -27.24 18.78
C LYS A 330 -22.11 -28.25 18.40
N SER A 331 -23.23 -27.79 17.83
CA SER A 331 -24.33 -28.64 17.40
C SER A 331 -24.16 -29.19 15.98
N GLY A 332 -23.09 -28.82 15.30
CA GLY A 332 -22.84 -29.17 13.91
C GLY A 332 -23.50 -28.22 12.91
N LYS A 333 -24.05 -27.10 13.37
CA LYS A 333 -24.72 -26.13 12.50
C LYS A 333 -23.74 -25.09 11.97
N MET A 334 -23.94 -24.70 10.71
CA MET A 334 -23.22 -23.59 10.10
C MET A 334 -23.52 -22.25 10.78
N VAL A 335 -22.46 -21.51 11.08
CA VAL A 335 -22.49 -20.15 11.63
C VAL A 335 -21.51 -19.23 10.89
N TYR A 336 -21.77 -17.93 10.91
CA TYR A 336 -20.88 -16.88 10.36
C TYR A 336 -20.50 -17.05 8.87
N LYS A 337 -21.39 -17.63 8.07
CA LYS A 337 -21.18 -17.82 6.62
C LYS A 337 -20.89 -16.48 5.92
N THR A 338 -19.68 -16.35 5.40
CA THR A 338 -19.17 -15.14 4.76
C THR A 338 -18.75 -15.45 3.33
N PRO A 339 -19.52 -14.99 2.32
CA PRO A 339 -19.08 -15.06 0.93
C PRO A 339 -18.02 -14.00 0.65
N ILE A 340 -16.99 -14.38 -0.11
CA ILE A 340 -15.93 -13.53 -0.63
C ILE A 340 -16.08 -13.54 -2.15
N ASN A 341 -16.66 -12.48 -2.70
CA ASN A 341 -16.87 -12.37 -4.14
C ASN A 341 -15.69 -11.64 -4.79
N LEU A 342 -14.84 -12.38 -5.49
CA LEU A 342 -13.60 -11.85 -6.05
C LEU A 342 -13.83 -10.76 -7.09
N SER A 343 -14.97 -10.80 -7.81
CA SER A 343 -15.32 -9.77 -8.80
C SER A 343 -15.58 -8.40 -8.18
N THR A 344 -16.04 -8.36 -6.92
CA THR A 344 -16.36 -7.11 -6.20
C THR A 344 -15.24 -6.65 -5.26
N GLU A 345 -14.29 -7.53 -4.95
CA GLU A 345 -13.14 -7.22 -4.08
C GLU A 345 -12.04 -6.45 -4.83
N VAL A 346 -12.06 -6.46 -6.17
CA VAL A 346 -11.24 -5.56 -6.99
C VAL A 346 -11.90 -4.18 -7.01
N THR A 347 -11.28 -3.23 -6.31
CA THR A 347 -11.90 -1.91 -6.04
C THR A 347 -11.48 -0.85 -7.06
N PRO A 348 -12.27 0.23 -7.26
CA PRO A 348 -11.86 1.39 -8.04
C PRO A 348 -10.50 1.98 -7.62
N GLU A 349 -10.18 1.89 -6.33
CA GLU A 349 -8.89 2.30 -5.76
C GLU A 349 -7.73 1.51 -6.36
N MET A 350 -7.88 0.22 -6.62
CA MET A 350 -6.84 -0.61 -7.25
C MET A 350 -6.57 -0.16 -8.69
N THR A 351 -7.63 0.14 -9.45
CA THR A 351 -7.54 0.69 -10.80
C THR A 351 -6.89 2.08 -10.80
N ALA A 352 -7.19 2.91 -9.80
CA ALA A 352 -6.53 4.20 -9.62
C ALA A 352 -5.03 4.06 -9.32
N VAL A 353 -4.63 3.10 -8.49
CA VAL A 353 -3.21 2.81 -8.20
C VAL A 353 -2.48 2.34 -9.46
N LEU A 354 -3.07 1.45 -10.26
CA LEU A 354 -2.50 1.05 -11.55
C LEU A 354 -2.29 2.27 -12.47
N GLY A 355 -3.30 3.15 -12.56
CA GLY A 355 -3.19 4.40 -13.32
C GLY A 355 -2.06 5.31 -12.84
N ASN A 356 -1.87 5.45 -11.53
CA ASN A 356 -0.77 6.23 -10.95
C ASN A 356 0.60 5.62 -11.26
N ASN A 357 0.71 4.29 -11.27
CA ASN A 357 1.94 3.60 -11.63
C ASN A 357 2.28 3.79 -13.11
N VAL A 358 1.29 3.66 -13.99
CA VAL A 358 1.43 3.96 -15.43
C VAL A 358 1.89 5.39 -15.65
N LYS A 359 1.28 6.35 -14.95
CA LYS A 359 1.67 7.76 -15.00
C LYS A 359 3.11 7.97 -14.54
N SER A 360 3.52 7.32 -13.45
CA SER A 360 4.88 7.43 -12.91
C SER A 360 5.94 6.89 -13.88
N ALA A 361 5.67 5.74 -14.51
CA ALA A 361 6.52 5.18 -15.57
C ALA A 361 6.58 6.10 -16.79
N THR A 362 5.43 6.64 -17.20
CA THR A 362 5.32 7.60 -18.31
C THR A 362 6.14 8.86 -18.05
N ASP A 363 5.99 9.48 -16.88
CA ASP A 363 6.71 10.70 -16.52
C ASP A 363 8.23 10.46 -16.49
N MET A 364 8.67 9.31 -15.95
CA MET A 364 10.09 8.92 -15.92
C MET A 364 10.69 8.79 -17.33
N LEU A 365 10.02 8.07 -18.22
CA LEU A 365 10.51 7.86 -19.59
C LEU A 365 10.42 9.14 -20.43
N LYS A 366 9.34 9.92 -20.28
CA LYS A 366 9.17 11.20 -20.96
C LYS A 366 10.29 12.19 -20.63
N ASN A 367 10.68 12.27 -19.35
CA ASN A 367 11.76 13.16 -18.93
C ASN A 367 13.13 12.76 -19.49
N ASN A 368 13.31 11.48 -19.87
CA ASN A 368 14.58 10.96 -20.37
C ASN A 368 14.59 10.67 -21.89
N LEU A 369 13.45 10.82 -22.57
CA LEU A 369 13.28 10.36 -23.95
C LEU A 369 14.32 10.98 -24.91
N ALA A 370 14.53 12.29 -24.87
CA ALA A 370 15.46 12.96 -25.78
C ALA A 370 16.90 12.45 -25.62
N ALA A 371 17.34 12.21 -24.38
CA ALA A 371 18.65 11.64 -24.09
C ALA A 371 18.74 10.18 -24.58
N ASN A 372 17.68 9.39 -24.33
CA ASN A 372 17.62 8.00 -24.77
C ASN A 372 17.68 7.87 -26.30
N LEU A 373 16.89 8.68 -27.02
CA LEU A 373 16.91 8.74 -28.48
C LEU A 373 18.30 9.09 -28.99
N LYS A 374 18.90 10.18 -28.47
CA LYS A 374 20.26 10.57 -28.87
C LYS A 374 21.26 9.43 -28.68
N SER A 375 21.25 8.76 -27.52
CA SER A 375 22.14 7.62 -27.25
C SER A 375 21.91 6.45 -28.22
N ALA A 376 20.66 6.15 -28.58
CA ALA A 376 20.35 5.09 -29.53
C ALA A 376 20.83 5.45 -30.96
N TYR A 377 20.57 6.67 -31.42
CA TYR A 377 20.98 7.14 -32.76
C TYR A 377 22.49 7.28 -32.91
N ASP A 378 23.19 7.81 -31.90
CA ASP A 378 24.65 7.95 -31.92
C ASP A 378 25.34 6.57 -32.02
N LYS A 379 24.79 5.57 -31.34
CA LYS A 379 25.35 4.20 -31.35
C LYS A 379 25.00 3.44 -32.62
N TYR A 380 23.80 3.64 -33.18
CA TYR A 380 23.31 2.92 -34.36
C TYR A 380 22.56 3.85 -35.33
N PRO A 381 23.28 4.59 -36.20
CA PRO A 381 22.67 5.61 -37.06
C PRO A 381 21.66 5.08 -38.09
N GLN A 382 21.83 3.83 -38.55
CA GLN A 382 21.04 3.24 -39.64
C GLN A 382 20.26 1.97 -39.24
N GLY A 383 20.36 1.51 -37.98
CA GLY A 383 19.82 0.22 -37.55
C GLY A 383 18.65 0.35 -36.58
N THR A 384 17.40 0.34 -37.07
CA THR A 384 16.19 0.44 -36.23
C THR A 384 16.11 -0.62 -35.14
N TYR A 385 16.39 -1.89 -35.47
CA TYR A 385 16.42 -2.99 -34.49
C TYR A 385 17.44 -2.80 -33.36
N ASN A 386 18.63 -2.29 -33.70
CA ASN A 386 19.65 -2.04 -32.69
C ASN A 386 19.30 -0.82 -31.82
N ARG A 387 18.61 0.18 -32.40
CA ARG A 387 18.09 1.34 -31.65
C ARG A 387 17.02 0.95 -30.65
N THR A 388 16.05 0.10 -31.03
CA THR A 388 15.03 -0.40 -30.09
C THR A 388 15.67 -1.15 -28.92
N THR A 389 16.66 -2.00 -29.19
CA THR A 389 17.43 -2.71 -28.16
C THR A 389 18.10 -1.75 -27.15
N VAL A 390 18.68 -0.65 -27.64
CA VAL A 390 19.28 0.38 -26.77
C VAL A 390 18.22 1.09 -25.95
N LEU A 391 17.11 1.52 -26.56
CA LEU A 391 16.02 2.20 -25.86
C LEU A 391 15.41 1.35 -24.75
N GLN A 392 15.30 0.03 -24.96
CA GLN A 392 14.83 -0.91 -23.94
C GLN A 392 15.78 -1.01 -22.76
N SER A 393 17.09 -1.13 -23.02
CA SER A 393 18.10 -1.18 -21.97
C SER A 393 18.11 0.09 -21.12
N LEU A 394 17.96 1.26 -21.76
CA LEU A 394 17.89 2.55 -21.06
C LEU A 394 16.60 2.69 -20.24
N ALA A 395 15.44 2.33 -20.83
CA ALA A 395 14.17 2.32 -20.12
C ALA A 395 14.22 1.39 -18.89
N LYS A 396 14.80 0.19 -19.02
CA LYS A 396 14.99 -0.74 -17.90
C LYS A 396 15.76 -0.09 -16.75
N ASN A 397 16.91 0.51 -17.05
CA ASN A 397 17.77 1.12 -16.04
C ASN A 397 17.09 2.31 -15.34
N GLN A 398 16.29 3.08 -16.07
CA GLN A 398 15.53 4.21 -15.50
C GLN A 398 14.39 3.74 -14.63
N LEU A 399 13.62 2.75 -15.10
CA LEU A 399 12.46 2.23 -14.38
C LEU A 399 12.88 1.40 -13.15
N GLN A 400 14.09 0.84 -13.12
CA GLN A 400 14.70 0.25 -11.90
C GLN A 400 14.83 1.23 -10.73
N GLN A 401 14.80 2.53 -11.01
CA GLN A 401 14.84 3.57 -9.97
C GLN A 401 13.45 3.95 -9.47
N LEU A 402 12.38 3.51 -10.15
CA LEU A 402 11.02 3.77 -9.71
C LEU A 402 10.64 2.84 -8.56
N ASN A 403 10.36 3.43 -7.40
CA ASN A 403 9.70 2.73 -6.31
C ASN A 403 8.19 2.79 -6.52
N LEU A 404 7.68 1.93 -7.38
CA LEU A 404 6.25 1.79 -7.61
C LEU A 404 5.64 1.05 -6.41
N LYS A 405 5.02 1.82 -5.51
CA LYS A 405 4.35 1.27 -4.33
C LYS A 405 2.87 1.06 -4.63
N ASN A 406 2.38 -0.13 -4.32
CA ASN A 406 0.95 -0.40 -4.27
C ASN A 406 0.60 -0.89 -2.87
N SER A 407 -0.24 -0.16 -2.12
CA SER A 407 -0.69 -0.55 -0.78
C SER A 407 -1.46 -1.88 -0.74
N TYR A 408 -1.88 -2.39 -1.91
CA TYR A 408 -2.64 -3.62 -2.08
C TYR A 408 -1.77 -4.80 -2.58
N ILE A 409 -0.48 -4.60 -2.83
CA ILE A 409 0.46 -5.64 -3.27
C ILE A 409 1.68 -5.60 -2.33
N PRO A 410 2.21 -6.76 -1.86
CA PRO A 410 3.53 -6.80 -1.25
C PRO A 410 4.60 -6.18 -2.15
N ASP A 411 5.70 -5.69 -1.57
CA ASP A 411 6.78 -5.01 -2.29
C ASP A 411 7.17 -5.76 -3.58
N TRP A 412 7.19 -5.02 -4.69
CA TRP A 412 7.42 -5.53 -6.03
C TRP A 412 8.80 -6.19 -6.12
N THR A 413 8.85 -7.47 -6.50
CA THR A 413 10.08 -8.28 -6.35
C THR A 413 11.08 -8.15 -7.50
N GLY A 414 10.75 -7.44 -8.60
CA GLY A 414 11.71 -7.20 -9.68
C GLY A 414 11.15 -6.62 -10.99
N ILE A 415 12.06 -6.34 -11.93
CA ILE A 415 11.79 -5.91 -13.31
C ILE A 415 12.26 -7.00 -14.26
N LYS A 416 11.36 -7.51 -15.10
CA LYS A 416 11.69 -8.51 -16.12
C LYS A 416 11.76 -7.87 -17.51
N THR A 417 12.80 -8.24 -18.26
CA THR A 417 12.91 -7.99 -19.70
C THR A 417 12.78 -9.32 -20.41
N ASP A 418 11.79 -9.50 -21.27
CA ASP A 418 11.62 -10.73 -22.04
C ASP A 418 11.29 -10.44 -23.50
N THR A 419 11.97 -11.17 -24.39
CA THR A 419 11.82 -10.99 -25.85
C THR A 419 10.81 -11.99 -26.42
N TYR A 420 10.63 -13.15 -25.78
CA TYR A 420 9.89 -14.27 -26.38
C TYR A 420 9.26 -15.29 -25.41
N ASN A 421 9.56 -15.30 -24.10
CA ASN A 421 9.04 -16.34 -23.19
C ASN A 421 8.51 -15.79 -21.86
N PHE A 422 7.27 -15.35 -21.93
CA PHE A 422 6.46 -14.93 -20.80
C PHE A 422 6.05 -16.11 -19.91
N ASP A 423 6.97 -16.55 -19.04
CA ASP A 423 6.68 -17.56 -18.00
C ASP A 423 5.64 -17.01 -17.00
N LYS A 424 4.61 -17.83 -16.75
CA LYS A 424 3.32 -17.43 -16.15
C LYS A 424 3.32 -17.24 -14.63
N ASP A 425 4.43 -17.52 -13.94
CA ASP A 425 4.38 -17.83 -12.51
C ASP A 425 5.07 -16.85 -11.55
N ASN A 426 5.63 -15.71 -12.00
CA ASN A 426 6.58 -14.93 -11.17
C ASN A 426 6.20 -13.49 -10.77
N GLY A 427 4.94 -13.04 -10.90
CA GLY A 427 4.44 -11.84 -10.20
C GLY A 427 5.22 -10.53 -10.40
N ASN A 428 5.71 -10.28 -11.63
CA ASN A 428 6.46 -9.07 -11.93
C ASN A 428 5.54 -7.87 -12.14
N SER A 429 6.00 -6.71 -11.68
CA SER A 429 5.17 -5.52 -11.56
C SER A 429 5.40 -4.47 -12.66
N LEU A 430 6.50 -4.63 -13.38
CA LEU A 430 6.82 -3.90 -14.60
C LEU A 430 7.41 -4.91 -15.61
N VAL A 431 6.82 -4.94 -16.79
CA VAL A 431 7.28 -5.76 -17.91
C VAL A 431 7.68 -4.81 -19.04
N ILE A 432 8.92 -4.98 -19.52
CA ILE A 432 9.42 -4.25 -20.69
C ILE A 432 9.47 -5.27 -21.83
N GLU A 433 8.58 -5.11 -22.79
CA GLU A 433 8.43 -6.02 -23.93
C GLU A 433 9.28 -5.55 -25.12
N LEU A 434 9.92 -6.51 -25.80
CA LEU A 434 10.79 -6.20 -26.94
C LEU A 434 10.07 -6.16 -28.29
N THR A 435 8.91 -6.81 -28.40
CA THR A 435 8.09 -6.91 -29.62
C THR A 435 6.63 -7.13 -29.19
N PRO A 436 5.62 -6.40 -29.70
CA PRO A 436 4.23 -6.57 -29.28
C PRO A 436 3.76 -8.01 -29.49
N GLY A 437 3.49 -8.73 -28.40
CA GLY A 437 3.06 -10.12 -28.39
C GLY A 437 1.55 -10.29 -28.14
N ASN A 438 1.01 -11.46 -28.50
CA ASN A 438 -0.40 -11.83 -28.29
C ASN A 438 -0.72 -12.30 -26.85
N TYR A 439 0.24 -12.26 -25.91
CA TYR A 439 0.12 -12.86 -24.57
C TYR A 439 0.02 -11.82 -23.44
N VAL A 440 -0.19 -10.54 -23.76
CA VAL A 440 -0.16 -9.43 -22.79
C VAL A 440 -1.38 -9.44 -21.84
N THR A 441 -2.47 -10.10 -22.22
CA THR A 441 -3.70 -10.20 -21.40
C THR A 441 -3.51 -10.97 -20.08
N ASP A 442 -2.44 -11.76 -19.98
CA ASP A 442 -2.11 -12.57 -18.80
C ASP A 442 -1.37 -11.74 -17.72
N TYR A 443 -1.01 -10.48 -17.99
CA TYR A 443 -0.22 -9.61 -17.10
C TYR A 443 -1.04 -8.55 -16.37
N LYS A 444 -2.20 -8.95 -15.84
CA LYS A 444 -3.10 -8.06 -15.10
C LYS A 444 -2.38 -7.43 -13.90
N GLY A 445 -2.69 -6.17 -13.59
CA GLY A 445 -2.06 -5.40 -12.52
C GLY A 445 -0.64 -4.87 -12.82
N THR A 446 -0.09 -5.19 -13.98
CA THR A 446 1.29 -4.83 -14.37
C THR A 446 1.31 -3.58 -15.25
N VAL A 447 2.38 -2.78 -15.13
CA VAL A 447 2.70 -1.72 -16.10
C VAL A 447 3.54 -2.31 -17.22
N ILE A 448 3.10 -2.11 -18.45
CA ILE A 448 3.79 -2.51 -19.68
C ILE A 448 4.44 -1.29 -20.30
N VAL A 449 5.69 -1.46 -20.75
CA VAL A 449 6.42 -0.46 -21.54
C VAL A 449 6.91 -1.12 -22.81
N ASP A 450 6.31 -0.73 -23.94
CA ASP A 450 6.69 -1.17 -25.27
C ASP A 450 7.58 -0.11 -25.92
N VAL A 451 8.69 -0.51 -26.53
CA VAL A 451 9.43 0.39 -27.42
C VAL A 451 8.78 0.39 -28.79
N LEU A 452 8.51 1.58 -29.34
CA LEU A 452 7.89 1.72 -30.65
C LEU A 452 8.77 1.09 -31.74
N SER A 453 8.14 0.43 -32.72
CA SER A 453 8.84 -0.33 -33.76
C SER A 453 9.75 0.52 -34.65
N ASP A 454 9.49 1.83 -34.73
CA ASP A 454 10.29 2.81 -35.45
C ASP A 454 11.44 3.41 -34.61
N ALA A 455 11.59 2.97 -33.36
CA ALA A 455 12.53 3.47 -32.37
C ALA A 455 12.38 4.98 -32.09
N THR A 456 11.15 5.52 -32.17
CA THR A 456 10.87 6.94 -31.86
C THR A 456 10.49 7.18 -30.40
N GLY A 457 10.19 6.14 -29.63
CA GLY A 457 9.82 6.30 -28.22
C GLY A 457 9.18 5.07 -27.61
N TYR A 458 8.18 5.31 -26.75
CA TYR A 458 7.58 4.28 -25.89
C TYR A 458 6.05 4.32 -25.92
N ALA A 459 5.40 3.17 -25.82
CA ALA A 459 4.00 3.06 -25.43
C ALA A 459 3.91 2.44 -24.03
N ILE A 460 3.21 3.12 -23.12
CA ILE A 460 3.09 2.72 -21.71
C ILE A 460 1.61 2.52 -21.39
N TYR A 461 1.27 1.40 -20.77
CA TYR A 461 -0.09 1.11 -20.34
C TYR A 461 -0.09 0.13 -19.17
N GLY A 462 -1.16 0.10 -18.40
CA GLY A 462 -1.44 -0.97 -17.45
C GLY A 462 -2.26 -2.05 -18.13
N ILE A 463 -2.25 -3.26 -17.58
CA ILE A 463 -3.27 -4.26 -17.89
C ILE A 463 -4.19 -4.34 -16.68
N ASP A 464 -5.48 -4.06 -16.86
CA ASP A 464 -6.44 -4.17 -15.76
C ASP A 464 -6.76 -5.63 -15.42
N TYR A 465 -7.56 -5.82 -14.38
CA TYR A 465 -7.97 -7.15 -13.92
C TYR A 465 -8.84 -7.94 -14.91
N THR A 466 -9.36 -7.27 -15.96
CA THR A 466 -10.09 -7.92 -17.05
C THR A 466 -9.17 -8.34 -18.20
N GLY A 467 -7.89 -7.93 -18.17
CA GLY A 467 -6.92 -8.18 -19.23
C GLY A 467 -6.89 -7.09 -20.30
N ASN A 468 -7.61 -5.97 -20.10
CA ASN A 468 -7.66 -4.87 -21.05
C ASN A 468 -6.55 -3.85 -20.79
N LYS A 469 -6.12 -3.15 -21.85
CA LYS A 469 -5.19 -2.02 -21.73
C LYS A 469 -5.86 -0.87 -20.98
N TYR A 470 -5.19 -0.37 -19.96
CA TYR A 470 -5.65 0.71 -19.10
C TYR A 470 -4.62 1.84 -19.05
N ALA A 471 -5.08 3.09 -18.96
CA ALA A 471 -4.24 4.30 -18.86
C ALA A 471 -3.15 4.43 -19.96
N TYR A 472 -3.45 4.01 -21.19
CA TYR A 472 -2.50 4.02 -22.30
C TYR A 472 -1.96 5.43 -22.62
N THR A 473 -0.64 5.54 -22.73
CA THR A 473 0.07 6.76 -23.14
C THR A 473 1.22 6.43 -24.08
N GLU A 474 1.35 7.19 -25.16
CA GLU A 474 2.51 7.14 -26.06
C GLU A 474 3.43 8.34 -25.81
N VAL A 475 4.75 8.10 -25.78
CA VAL A 475 5.79 9.09 -25.51
C VAL A 475 6.74 9.09 -26.70
N LYS A 476 6.71 10.17 -27.50
CA LYS A 476 7.49 10.38 -28.74
C LYS A 476 8.27 11.68 -28.71
#